data_AF-A0A933YYR8-F1
#
_entry.id   AF-A0A933YYR8-F1
#
_cell.length_a   1.000
_cell.length_b   1.000
_cell.length_c   1.000
_cell.angle_alpha   90.00
_cell.angle_beta   90.00
_cell.angle_gamma   90.00
#
_symmetry.space_group_name_H-M   'P 1'
#
loop_
_entity.id
_entity.type
_entity.pdbx_description
1 polymer ?
#
loop_
_entity_poly.entity_id
_entity_poly.type
_entity_poly.pdbx_seq_one_letter_code
_entity_poly.pdbx_strand_id
1 'polypeptide(L)' 'MAKKKRILFIVGVALALAYLIIPYGCAPGKPEMVKTVQIPDNEIDPELWGKAYPEEYESWKKTEQPE' A
#
# COMPACT_ATOMS: atom_id res chain seq x y z
N MET A 1 29.26 -14.94 32.73
CA MET A 1 29.63 -15.19 31.30
C MET A 1 28.46 -15.72 30.46
N ALA A 2 27.78 -16.81 30.84
CA ALA A 2 26.72 -17.45 30.04
C ALA A 2 25.46 -16.59 29.81
N LYS A 3 24.99 -15.84 30.83
CA LYS A 3 23.81 -14.96 30.69
C LYS A 3 24.03 -13.82 29.69
N LYS A 4 25.22 -13.19 29.70
CA LYS A 4 25.58 -12.10 28.79
C LYS A 4 25.69 -12.58 27.34
N LYS A 5 26.25 -13.78 27.13
CA LYS A 5 26.28 -14.45 25.82
C LYS A 5 24.87 -14.81 25.33
N ARG A 6 23.98 -15.29 26.21
CA ARG A 6 22.55 -15.53 25.88
C ARG A 6 21.82 -14.25 25.49
N ILE A 7 22.03 -13.15 26.21
CA ILE A 7 21.41 -11.85 25.89
C ILE A 7 21.89 -11.34 24.53
N LEU A 8 23.20 -11.36 24.27
CA LEU A 8 23.75 -10.95 22.98
C LEU A 8 23.23 -11.81 21.83
N PHE A 9 23.08 -13.11 22.05
CA PHE A 9 22.49 -14.02 21.06
C PHE A 9 21.02 -13.67 20.76
N ILE A 10 20.20 -13.44 21.79
CA ILE A 10 18.78 -13.08 21.62
C ILE A 10 18.63 -11.75 20.87
N VAL A 11 19.44 -10.74 21.23
CA VAL A 11 19.43 -9.43 20.55
C VAL A 11 19.85 -9.56 19.09
N GLY A 12 20.88 -10.36 18.81
CA GLY A 12 21.33 -10.62 17.44
C GLY A 12 20.24 -11.28 16.58
N VAL A 13 19.53 -12.27 17.13
CA VAL A 13 18.41 -12.92 16.45
C VAL A 13 17.25 -11.96 16.21
N ALA A 14 16.90 -11.13 17.20
CA ALA A 14 15.83 -10.15 17.06
C ALA A 14 16.13 -9.10 15.97
N LEU A 15 17.37 -8.61 15.91
CA LEU A 15 17.81 -7.67 14.87
C LEU A 15 17.82 -8.29 13.48
N ALA A 16 18.26 -9.55 13.36
CA ALA A 16 18.24 -10.29 12.11
C ALA A 16 16.79 -10.51 11.60
N LEU A 17 15.87 -10.84 12.50
CA LEU A 17 14.45 -10.99 12.15
C LEU A 17 13.82 -9.66 11.74
N ALA A 18 14.11 -8.57 12.46
CA ALA A 18 13.63 -7.24 12.08
C ALA A 18 14.11 -6.85 10.68
N TYR A 19 15.40 -7.07 10.37
CA TYR A 19 15.97 -6.79 9.05
C TYR A 19 15.27 -7.54 7.91
N LEU A 20 14.82 -8.77 8.16
CA LEU A 20 14.11 -9.58 7.17
C LEU A 20 12.66 -9.12 6.93
N ILE A 21 12.01 -8.52 7.93
CA ILE A 21 10.56 -8.20 7.88
C ILE A 21 10.31 -6.77 7.39
N ILE A 22 11.23 -5.82 7.65
CA ILE A 22 11.15 -4.42 7.21
C ILE A 22 10.78 -4.24 5.73
N PRO A 23 11.35 -4.98 4.75
CA PRO A 23 11.03 -4.75 3.33
C PRO A 23 9.60 -5.15 2.94
N TYR A 24 8.91 -5.98 3.74
CA TYR A 24 7.54 -6.43 3.45
C TYR A 24 6.46 -5.48 3.98
N GLY A 25 6.80 -4.48 4.79
CA GLY A 25 5.83 -3.58 5.42
C GLY A 25 5.50 -2.31 4.63
N CYS A 26 6.27 -1.97 3.59
CA CYS A 26 6.17 -0.67 2.91
C CYS A 26 6.20 -0.79 1.37
N ALA A 27 5.74 -1.91 0.82
CA ALA A 27 5.41 -1.95 -0.59
C ALA A 27 3.92 -1.60 -0.71
N PRO A 28 3.54 -0.51 -1.40
CA PRO A 28 2.15 -0.34 -1.79
C PRO A 28 1.71 -1.60 -2.54
N GLY A 29 0.45 -2.02 -2.33
CA GLY A 29 -0.12 -3.17 -3.02
C GLY A 29 0.14 -3.07 -4.52
N LYS A 30 0.25 -4.23 -5.22
CA LYS A 30 0.36 -4.21 -6.68
C LYS A 30 -0.78 -3.33 -7.23
N PRO A 31 -0.48 -2.34 -8.08
CA PRO A 31 -1.52 -1.48 -8.63
C PRO A 31 -2.54 -2.37 -9.35
N GLU A 32 -3.82 -2.16 -9.06
CA GLU A 32 -4.86 -2.87 -9.79
C GLU A 32 -4.81 -2.43 -11.26
N MET A 33 -4.88 -3.38 -12.19
CA MET A 33 -4.89 -3.04 -13.60
C MET A 33 -6.16 -2.23 -13.90
N VAL A 34 -5.97 -1.05 -14.49
CA VAL A 34 -7.04 -0.22 -15.05
C VAL A 34 -7.94 -1.10 -15.89
N LYS A 35 -9.24 -1.13 -15.57
CA LYS A 35 -10.19 -1.96 -16.32
C LYS A 35 -10.37 -1.37 -17.71
N THR A 36 -10.36 -2.20 -18.75
CA THR A 36 -10.71 -1.81 -20.12
C THR A 36 -12.22 -1.64 -20.23
N VAL A 37 -12.75 -0.59 -19.61
CA VAL A 37 -14.14 -0.17 -19.75
C VAL A 37 -14.24 0.85 -20.88
N GLN A 38 -15.29 0.73 -21.68
CA GLN A 38 -15.58 1.69 -22.74
C GLN A 38 -16.16 2.96 -22.10
N ILE A 39 -15.43 4.07 -22.21
CA ILE A 39 -15.89 5.40 -21.81
C ILE A 39 -16.25 6.15 -23.10
N PRO A 40 -17.48 6.65 -23.27
CA PRO A 40 -17.87 7.43 -24.45
C PRO A 40 -17.04 8.71 -24.59
N ASP A 41 -16.90 9.19 -25.83
CA ASP A 41 -16.27 10.48 -26.09
C ASP A 41 -17.06 11.62 -25.42
N ASN A 42 -16.36 12.53 -24.75
CA ASN A 42 -16.90 13.66 -23.96
C ASN A 42 -17.70 13.26 -22.70
N GLU A 43 -17.53 12.03 -22.21
CA GLU A 43 -18.13 11.61 -20.94
C GLU A 43 -17.42 12.25 -19.74
N ILE A 44 -18.20 12.83 -18.83
CA ILE A 44 -17.68 13.54 -17.65
C ILE A 44 -18.19 12.96 -16.33
N ASP A 45 -19.05 11.93 -16.36
CA ASP A 45 -19.58 11.28 -15.15
C ASP A 45 -18.44 10.65 -14.32
N PRO A 46 -18.12 11.20 -13.13
CA PRO A 46 -17.04 10.68 -12.29
C PRO A 46 -17.26 9.23 -11.86
N GLU A 47 -18.51 8.78 -11.73
CA GLU A 47 -18.80 7.39 -11.37
C GLU A 47 -18.46 6.43 -12.51
N LEU A 48 -18.63 6.85 -13.76
CA LEU A 48 -18.23 6.05 -14.92
C LEU A 48 -16.70 5.94 -15.01
N TRP A 49 -16.00 7.05 -14.78
CA TRP A 49 -14.53 7.08 -14.72
C TRP A 49 -13.98 6.23 -13.57
N GLY A 50 -14.63 6.23 -12.40
CA GLY A 50 -14.23 5.43 -11.24
C GLY A 50 -14.32 3.91 -11.44
N LYS A 51 -15.09 3.43 -12.43
CA LYS A 51 -15.11 2.01 -12.81
C LYS A 51 -13.81 1.60 -13.53
N ALA A 52 -13.18 2.52 -14.24
CA ALA A 52 -11.90 2.33 -14.93
C ALA A 52 -10.72 2.54 -13.97
N TYR A 53 -10.82 3.59 -13.15
CA TYR A 53 -9.78 4.13 -12.27
C TYR A 53 -10.23 4.16 -10.79
N PRO A 54 -10.35 3.00 -10.14
CA PRO A 54 -10.94 2.92 -8.80
C PRO A 54 -10.07 3.62 -7.74
N GLU A 55 -8.74 3.49 -7.79
CA GLU A 55 -7.84 4.10 -6.80
C GLU A 55 -7.86 5.64 -6.90
N GLU A 56 -7.84 6.16 -8.11
CA GLU A 56 -7.90 7.59 -8.40
C GLU A 56 -9.26 8.18 -8.03
N TYR A 57 -10.35 7.43 -8.25
CA TYR A 57 -11.68 7.84 -7.84
C TYR A 57 -11.81 7.92 -6.31
N GLU A 58 -11.25 6.97 -5.57
CA GLU A 58 -11.18 7.06 -4.10
C GLU A 58 -10.34 8.27 -3.64
N SER A 59 -9.24 8.58 -4.34
CA SER A 59 -8.45 9.79 -4.05
C SER A 59 -9.22 11.06 -4.35
N TRP A 60 -9.97 11.11 -5.46
CA TRP A 60 -10.78 12.26 -5.86
C TRP A 60 -11.93 12.51 -4.88
N LYS A 61 -12.66 11.47 -4.43
CA LYS A 61 -13.73 11.62 -3.44
C LYS A 61 -13.27 12.23 -2.11
N LYS A 62 -12.02 12.02 -1.71
CA LYS A 62 -11.47 12.65 -0.51
C LYS A 62 -11.40 14.17 -0.63
N THR A 63 -11.32 14.71 -1.85
CA THR A 63 -11.34 16.16 -2.09
C THR A 63 -12.70 16.80 -1.82
N GLU A 64 -13.78 16.02 -1.75
CA GLU A 64 -15.11 16.51 -1.38
C GLU A 64 -15.27 16.71 0.13
N GLN A 65 -14.38 16.12 0.95
CA GLN A 65 -14.41 16.27 2.40
C GLN A 65 -13.74 17.59 2.78
N PRO A 66 -14.44 18.54 3.43
CA PRO A 66 -13.80 19.71 3.99
C PRO A 66 -12.86 19.31 5.13
N GLU A 67 -11.77 20.06 5.28
CA GLU A 67 -10.75 19.86 6.33
C GLU A 67 -11.26 20.21 7.74
#